data_AF-A0A382FPH6-F1
#
_entry.id   AF-A0A382FPH6-F1
#
_cell.length_a   1.000
_cell.length_b   1.000
_cell.length_c   1.000
_cell.angle_alpha   90.00
_cell.angle_beta   90.00
_cell.angle_gamma   90.00
#
_symmetry.space_group_name_H-M   'P 1'
#
loop_
_entity.id
_entity.type
_entity.pdbx_description
1 polymer ?
#
loop_
_entity_poly.entity_id
_entity_poly.type
_entity_poly.pdbx_seq_one_letter_code
_entity_poly.pdbx_strand_id
1 'polypeptide(L)'
;MVDALIWLLSIELLGLLALPLGFVLFHRLPDRGYTLAKPLALILGSYLLWVLGLSHIAPNTRATILGILVLGGLIAFLIIWRNRESMLAFVRREWPWLLAAEGIFLGFFILWALIVSEIPSISHTEKPMDFAFLNAVLQSRFFPVEDPWLAGQSISYYYFGHFTMAFLTHITGIASNIGYNLSVSLVPAMAAMGAFGLVNNLIRLSGGSRKAALGFGLMAPALLLLAGNLEGALEFTHALGWGGDGFWTWAGVKG
;
A
#
# COMPACT_ATOMS: atom_id res chain seq x y z
N MET A 1 6.62 17.46 -5.17
CA MET A 1 6.48 16.69 -6.44
C MET A 1 7.60 15.66 -6.61
N VAL A 2 8.88 16.03 -6.46
CA VAL A 2 10.01 15.08 -6.56
C VAL A 2 9.89 13.94 -5.55
N ASP A 3 9.56 14.23 -4.29
CA ASP A 3 9.40 13.20 -3.25
C ASP A 3 8.31 12.18 -3.58
N ALA A 4 7.18 12.63 -4.12
CA ALA A 4 6.10 11.74 -4.55
C ALA A 4 6.55 10.81 -5.69
N LEU A 5 7.39 11.30 -6.61
CA LEU A 5 7.96 10.49 -7.67
C LEU A 5 8.97 9.47 -7.12
N ILE A 6 9.86 9.87 -6.21
CA ILE A 6 10.81 8.96 -5.55
C ILE A 6 10.04 7.85 -4.81
N TRP A 7 8.98 8.21 -4.09
CA TRP A 7 8.11 7.29 -3.37
C TRP A 7 7.45 6.28 -4.32
N LEU A 8 6.85 6.78 -5.40
CA LEU A 8 6.19 5.96 -6.40
C LEU A 8 7.17 4.99 -7.09
N LEU A 9 8.32 5.49 -7.55
CA LEU A 9 9.35 4.65 -8.14
C LEU A 9 9.87 3.61 -7.14
N SER A 10 10.00 3.96 -5.86
CA SER A 10 10.47 3.03 -4.83
C SER A 10 9.47 1.89 -4.63
N ILE A 11 8.16 2.17 -4.55
CA ILE A 11 7.16 1.10 -4.40
C ILE A 11 7.02 0.26 -5.67
N GLU A 12 7.16 0.84 -6.87
CA GLU A 12 7.22 0.07 -8.12
C GLU A 12 8.41 -0.88 -8.14
N LEU A 13 9.61 -0.39 -7.80
CA LEU A 13 10.81 -1.21 -7.74
C LEU A 13 10.70 -2.34 -6.70
N LEU A 14 10.13 -2.05 -5.53
CA LEU A 14 9.84 -3.07 -4.51
C LEU A 14 8.83 -4.11 -5.03
N GLY A 15 7.75 -3.67 -5.69
CA GLY A 15 6.79 -4.57 -6.33
C GLY A 15 7.45 -5.48 -7.37
N LEU A 16 8.29 -4.93 -8.25
CA LEU A 16 9.06 -5.70 -9.24
C LEU A 16 10.04 -6.67 -8.59
N LEU A 17 10.66 -6.29 -7.46
CA LEU A 17 11.55 -7.14 -6.69
C LEU A 17 10.82 -8.36 -6.11
N ALA A 18 9.59 -8.18 -5.62
CA ALA A 18 8.77 -9.26 -5.06
C ALA A 18 8.00 -10.06 -6.12
N LEU A 19 7.84 -9.53 -7.34
CA LEU A 19 7.06 -10.16 -8.40
C LEU A 19 7.51 -11.59 -8.74
N PRO A 20 8.81 -11.93 -8.87
CA PRO A 20 9.23 -13.30 -9.16
C PRO A 20 8.80 -14.28 -8.06
N LEU A 21 8.90 -13.86 -6.79
CA LEU A 21 8.43 -14.65 -5.67
C LEU A 21 6.91 -14.81 -5.72
N GLY A 22 6.17 -13.73 -5.95
CA GLY A 22 4.72 -13.77 -6.17
C GLY A 22 4.33 -14.72 -7.30
N PHE A 23 5.07 -14.71 -8.42
CA PHE A 23 4.82 -15.55 -9.58
C PHE A 23 4.87 -17.05 -9.27
N VAL A 24 5.76 -17.44 -8.35
CA VAL A 24 5.91 -18.82 -7.87
C VAL A 24 4.86 -19.15 -6.80
N LEU A 25 4.68 -18.27 -5.81
CA LEU A 25 3.74 -18.50 -4.70
C LEU A 25 2.29 -18.54 -5.18
N PHE A 26 1.91 -17.60 -6.04
CA PHE A 26 0.56 -17.44 -6.56
C PHE A 26 0.39 -18.10 -7.94
N HIS A 27 1.06 -19.22 -8.17
CA HIS A 27 1.07 -19.91 -9.47
C HIS A 27 -0.34 -20.35 -9.95
N ARG A 28 -1.30 -20.48 -9.02
CA ARG A 28 -2.70 -20.84 -9.30
C ARG A 28 -3.56 -19.63 -9.68
N LEU A 29 -3.12 -18.40 -9.36
CA LEU A 29 -3.85 -17.21 -9.71
C LEU A 29 -3.57 -16.82 -11.17
N PRO A 30 -4.60 -16.42 -11.94
CA PRO A 30 -4.44 -15.96 -13.31
C PRO A 30 -3.44 -14.81 -13.48
N ASP A 31 -3.40 -13.87 -12.54
CA ASP A 31 -2.47 -12.73 -12.52
C ASP A 31 -1.09 -13.04 -11.93
N ARG A 32 -0.86 -14.28 -11.47
CA ARG A 32 0.39 -14.72 -10.84
C ARG A 32 0.84 -13.85 -9.66
N GLY A 33 -0.12 -13.23 -8.96
CA GLY A 33 0.14 -12.38 -7.80
C GLY A 33 0.68 -10.99 -8.12
N TYR A 34 0.62 -10.55 -9.39
CA TYR A 34 1.07 -9.22 -9.79
C TYR A 34 0.40 -8.11 -8.98
N THR A 35 -0.92 -8.21 -8.78
CA THR A 35 -1.71 -7.23 -8.02
C THR A 35 -1.40 -7.17 -6.52
N LEU A 36 -0.69 -8.18 -6.01
CA LEU A 36 -0.27 -8.27 -4.61
C LEU A 36 1.24 -8.03 -4.44
N ALA A 37 1.98 -7.78 -5.51
CA ALA A 37 3.43 -7.70 -5.47
C ALA A 37 3.94 -6.53 -4.60
N LYS A 38 3.28 -5.36 -4.68
CA LYS A 38 3.62 -4.17 -3.88
C LYS A 38 3.38 -4.41 -2.37
N PRO A 39 2.19 -4.85 -1.90
CA PRO A 39 1.99 -5.28 -0.51
C PRO A 39 2.94 -6.38 -0.06
N LEU A 40 3.18 -7.39 -0.91
CA LEU A 40 4.08 -8.50 -0.58
C LEU A 40 5.51 -8.01 -0.32
N ALA A 41 6.02 -7.11 -1.16
CA ALA A 41 7.35 -6.54 -1.00
C ALA A 41 7.48 -5.78 0.32
N LEU A 42 6.48 -4.94 0.63
CA LEU A 42 6.44 -4.18 1.86
C LEU A 42 6.38 -5.08 3.09
N ILE A 43 5.46 -6.05 3.12
CA ILE A 43 5.32 -6.99 4.25
C ILE A 43 6.60 -7.80 4.44
N LEU A 44 7.16 -8.39 3.39
CA LEU A 44 8.36 -9.23 3.52
C LEU A 44 9.57 -8.42 4.00
N GLY A 45 9.80 -7.25 3.39
CA GLY A 45 10.93 -6.39 3.73
C GLY A 45 10.80 -5.82 5.14
N SER A 46 9.64 -5.26 5.48
CA SER A 46 9.39 -4.66 6.79
C SER A 46 9.33 -5.71 7.89
N TYR A 47 8.71 -6.86 7.65
CA TYR A 47 8.65 -7.95 8.64
C TYR A 47 10.03 -8.52 8.94
N LEU A 48 10.86 -8.75 7.91
CA LEU A 48 12.22 -9.25 8.13
C LEU A 48 13.04 -8.24 8.93
N LEU A 49 12.96 -6.94 8.61
CA LEU A 49 13.61 -5.90 9.38
C LEU A 49 13.12 -5.84 10.82
N TRP A 50 11.81 -5.95 11.03
CA TRP A 50 11.19 -5.95 12.35
C TRP A 50 11.69 -7.13 13.20
N VAL A 51 11.75 -8.35 12.65
CA VAL A 51 12.27 -9.53 13.34
C VAL A 51 13.76 -9.37 13.66
N LEU A 52 14.57 -8.86 12.72
CA LEU A 52 16.01 -8.61 12.95
C LEU A 52 16.24 -7.58 14.06
N GLY A 53 15.44 -6.52 14.08
CA GLY A 53 15.50 -5.48 15.11
C GLY A 53 14.97 -5.94 16.46
N LEU A 54 13.95 -6.81 16.50
CA LEU A 54 13.39 -7.38 17.73
C LEU A 54 14.33 -8.42 18.37
N SER A 55 15.02 -9.19 17.55
CA SER A 55 16.00 -10.20 17.99
C SER A 55 17.39 -9.62 18.26
N HIS A 56 17.59 -8.32 18.04
CA HIS A 56 18.88 -7.63 18.14
C HIS A 56 19.98 -8.20 17.20
N ILE A 57 19.62 -8.95 16.16
CA ILE A 57 20.58 -9.52 15.18
C ILE A 57 21.14 -8.42 14.28
N ALA A 58 20.29 -7.51 13.81
CA ALA A 58 20.71 -6.37 12.99
C ALA A 58 19.84 -5.15 13.29
N PRO A 59 20.42 -3.93 13.33
CA PRO A 59 19.68 -2.73 13.68
C PRO A 59 18.83 -2.24 12.52
N ASN A 60 17.77 -1.48 12.82
CA ASN A 60 17.02 -0.69 11.87
C ASN A 60 17.88 0.45 11.31
N THR A 61 18.56 0.15 10.20
CA THR A 61 19.43 1.10 9.49
C THR A 61 19.27 0.91 7.99
N ARG A 62 19.63 1.94 7.22
CA ARG A 62 19.68 1.85 5.75
C ARG A 62 20.58 0.71 5.27
N ALA A 63 21.67 0.42 5.97
CA ALA A 63 22.57 -0.68 5.61
C ALA A 63 21.88 -2.06 5.75
N THR A 64 21.16 -2.29 6.85
CA THR A 64 20.37 -3.51 7.05
C THR A 64 19.29 -3.65 5.98
N ILE A 65 18.58 -2.56 5.68
CA ILE A 65 17.55 -2.54 4.63
C ILE A 65 18.16 -2.86 3.27
N LEU A 66 19.29 -2.25 2.90
CA LEU A 66 20.00 -2.57 1.67
C LEU A 66 20.42 -4.05 1.62
N GLY A 67 20.88 -4.62 2.74
CA GLY A 67 21.18 -6.04 2.85
C GLY A 67 19.95 -6.93 2.57
N ILE A 68 18.79 -6.58 3.13
CA ILE A 68 17.51 -7.25 2.85
C ILE A 68 17.15 -7.15 1.36
N LEU A 69 17.28 -5.97 0.76
CA LEU A 69 16.98 -5.76 -0.66
C LEU A 69 17.94 -6.53 -1.58
N VAL A 70 19.23 -6.58 -1.26
CA VAL A 70 20.23 -7.37 -2.00
C VAL A 70 19.88 -8.86 -1.92
N LEU A 71 19.59 -9.38 -0.73
CA LEU A 71 19.19 -10.77 -0.55
C LEU A 71 17.90 -11.08 -1.35
N GLY A 72 16.90 -10.21 -1.25
CA GLY A 72 15.67 -10.30 -2.04
C GLY A 72 15.94 -10.29 -3.54
N GLY A 73 16.87 -9.44 -4.00
CA GLY A 73 17.30 -9.35 -5.40
C GLY A 73 17.99 -10.61 -5.90
N LEU A 74 18.84 -11.23 -5.08
CA LEU A 74 19.47 -12.51 -5.41
C LEU A 74 18.43 -13.63 -5.54
N ILE A 75 17.47 -13.69 -4.61
CA ILE A 75 16.36 -14.67 -4.67
C ILE A 75 15.52 -14.43 -5.93
N ALA A 76 15.14 -13.18 -6.19
CA ALA A 76 14.38 -12.78 -7.37
C ALA A 76 15.11 -13.17 -8.67
N PHE A 77 16.42 -12.89 -8.76
CA PHE A 77 17.26 -13.25 -9.89
C PHE A 77 17.28 -14.76 -10.15
N LEU A 78 17.48 -15.58 -9.11
CA LEU A 78 17.48 -17.04 -9.23
C LEU A 78 16.13 -17.58 -9.74
N ILE A 79 15.03 -17.01 -9.25
CA ILE A 79 13.68 -17.38 -9.69
C ILE A 79 13.46 -17.00 -11.16
N ILE A 80 13.83 -15.78 -11.55
CA ILE A 80 13.73 -15.31 -12.94
C ILE A 80 14.57 -16.20 -13.86
N TRP A 81 15.81 -16.51 -13.49
CA TRP A 81 16.71 -17.35 -14.27
C TRP A 81 16.10 -18.72 -14.58
N ARG A 82 15.48 -19.35 -13.56
CA ARG A 82 14.84 -20.66 -13.69
C ARG A 82 13.52 -20.62 -14.47
N ASN A 83 12.80 -19.49 -14.46
CA ASN A 83 11.44 -19.37 -15.00
C ASN A 83 11.30 -18.36 -16.16
N ARG A 84 12.42 -17.93 -16.77
CA ARG A 84 12.47 -16.81 -17.72
C ARG A 84 11.43 -16.92 -18.84
N GLU A 85 11.28 -18.10 -19.43
CA GLU A 85 10.40 -18.32 -20.59
C GLU A 85 8.93 -18.25 -20.16
N SER A 86 8.60 -18.89 -19.05
CA SER A 86 7.26 -18.84 -18.45
C SER A 86 6.85 -17.43 -18.04
N MET A 87 7.78 -16.65 -17.46
CA MET A 87 7.51 -15.27 -17.06
C MET A 87 7.34 -14.35 -18.27
N LEU A 88 8.20 -14.46 -19.29
CA LEU A 88 8.06 -13.70 -20.53
C LEU A 88 6.75 -14.03 -21.25
N ALA A 89 6.38 -15.30 -21.33
CA ALA A 89 5.10 -15.74 -21.90
C ALA A 89 3.91 -15.19 -21.11
N PHE A 90 3.99 -15.18 -19.77
CA PHE A 90 2.98 -14.56 -18.91
C PHE A 90 2.83 -13.07 -19.20
N VAL A 91 3.92 -12.31 -19.18
CA VAL A 91 3.87 -10.86 -19.46
C VAL A 91 3.26 -10.60 -20.83
N ARG A 92 3.68 -11.32 -21.88
CA ARG A 92 3.10 -11.17 -23.23
C ARG A 92 1.61 -11.53 -23.29
N ARG A 93 1.15 -12.49 -22.50
CA ARG A 93 -0.25 -12.92 -22.49
C ARG A 93 -1.15 -11.99 -21.67
N GLU A 94 -0.62 -11.45 -20.58
CA GLU A 94 -1.39 -10.72 -19.57
C GLU A 94 -1.12 -9.21 -19.55
N TRP A 95 -0.25 -8.67 -20.43
CA TRP A 95 0.12 -7.25 -20.42
C TRP A 95 -1.05 -6.25 -20.33
N PRO A 96 -2.23 -6.45 -20.97
CA PRO A 96 -3.33 -5.48 -20.83
C PRO A 96 -3.88 -5.46 -19.40
N TRP A 97 -3.82 -6.60 -18.71
CA TRP A 97 -4.25 -6.74 -17.32
C TRP A 97 -3.25 -6.14 -16.35
N LEU A 98 -1.96 -6.31 -16.63
CA LEU A 98 -0.89 -5.67 -15.85
C LEU A 98 -1.03 -4.14 -15.96
N LEU A 99 -1.23 -3.62 -17.18
CA LEU A 99 -1.48 -2.20 -17.38
C LEU A 99 -2.78 -1.70 -16.74
N ALA A 100 -3.86 -2.48 -16.78
CA ALA A 100 -5.10 -2.10 -16.10
C ALA A 100 -4.89 -2.02 -14.58
N ALA A 101 -4.20 -3.01 -14.00
CA ALA A 101 -3.87 -3.00 -12.58
C ALA A 101 -3.00 -1.79 -12.19
N GLU A 102 -1.98 -1.46 -12.99
CA GLU A 102 -1.16 -0.28 -12.76
C GLU A 102 -1.94 1.02 -12.96
N GLY A 103 -2.81 1.10 -13.97
CA GLY A 103 -3.68 2.25 -14.17
C GLY A 103 -4.58 2.51 -12.96
N ILE A 104 -5.12 1.46 -12.35
CA ILE A 104 -5.91 1.55 -11.11
C ILE A 104 -5.04 2.01 -9.94
N PHE A 105 -3.87 1.39 -9.75
CA PHE A 105 -2.94 1.76 -8.69
C PHE A 105 -2.55 3.24 -8.80
N LEU A 106 -2.08 3.67 -9.96
CA LEU A 106 -1.66 5.06 -10.23
C LEU A 106 -2.84 6.03 -10.10
N GLY A 107 -4.01 5.67 -10.64
CA GLY A 107 -5.21 6.51 -10.57
C GLY A 107 -5.62 6.79 -9.12
N PHE A 108 -5.69 5.75 -8.28
CA PHE A 108 -6.02 5.90 -6.86
C PHE A 108 -4.90 6.61 -6.09
N PHE A 109 -3.63 6.33 -6.38
CA PHE A 109 -2.51 7.01 -5.74
C PHE A 109 -2.54 8.52 -6.02
N ILE A 110 -2.71 8.92 -7.28
CA ILE A 110 -2.80 10.32 -7.68
C ILE A 110 -4.03 10.97 -7.05
N LEU A 111 -5.20 10.32 -7.12
CA LEU A 111 -6.42 10.84 -6.52
C LEU A 111 -6.24 11.13 -5.03
N TRP A 112 -5.73 10.16 -4.25
CA TRP A 112 -5.52 10.37 -2.83
C TRP A 112 -4.40 11.36 -2.53
N ALA A 113 -3.32 11.37 -3.32
CA ALA A 113 -2.26 12.35 -3.15
C ALA A 113 -2.76 13.79 -3.35
N LEU A 114 -3.70 14.00 -4.30
CA LEU A 114 -4.36 15.29 -4.50
C LEU A 114 -5.23 15.66 -3.28
N ILE A 115 -6.06 14.72 -2.80
CA ILE A 115 -6.90 14.94 -1.60
C ILE A 115 -6.02 15.30 -0.39
N VAL A 116 -4.95 14.56 -0.15
CA VAL A 116 -4.03 14.79 0.96
C VAL A 116 -3.27 16.11 0.80
N SER A 117 -2.99 16.56 -0.44
CA SER A 117 -2.27 17.81 -0.68
C SER A 117 -3.07 19.07 -0.34
N GLU A 118 -4.40 18.99 -0.28
CA GLU A 118 -5.26 20.12 0.12
C GLU A 118 -5.12 20.45 1.61
N ILE A 119 -4.98 19.42 2.47
CA ILE A 119 -4.83 19.58 3.92
C ILE A 119 -3.71 18.63 4.42
N PRO A 120 -2.44 18.94 4.12
CA PRO A 120 -1.31 18.08 4.47
C PRO A 120 -0.88 18.21 5.93
N SER A 121 -1.52 19.08 6.72
CA SER A 121 -1.20 19.27 8.13
C SER A 121 -1.51 18.00 8.94
N ILE A 122 -0.55 17.61 9.76
CA ILE A 122 -0.62 16.43 10.62
C ILE A 122 -1.04 16.89 12.03
N SER A 123 -2.25 17.46 12.14
CA SER A 123 -2.72 18.13 13.36
C SER A 123 -4.10 17.67 13.84
N HIS A 124 -4.80 16.85 13.07
CA HIS A 124 -6.20 16.48 13.33
C HIS A 124 -6.33 15.00 13.70
N THR A 125 -7.26 14.73 14.62
CA THR A 125 -7.66 13.38 15.05
C THR A 125 -6.47 12.49 15.43
N GLU A 126 -6.33 11.33 14.78
CA GLU A 126 -5.31 10.33 15.06
C GLU A 126 -3.99 10.61 14.33
N LYS A 127 -3.97 11.57 13.37
CA LYS A 127 -2.79 11.87 12.58
C LYS A 127 -1.54 12.18 13.41
N PRO A 128 -1.60 12.99 14.49
CA PRO A 128 -0.42 13.23 15.34
C PRO A 128 0.11 11.96 15.99
N MET A 129 -0.78 11.05 16.43
CA MET A 129 -0.40 9.77 17.04
C MET A 129 0.27 8.85 16.01
N ASP A 130 -0.34 8.70 14.82
CA ASP A 130 0.24 7.89 13.76
C ASP A 130 1.62 8.40 13.32
N PHE A 131 1.75 9.71 13.20
CA PHE A 131 3.01 10.33 12.84
C PHE A 131 4.06 10.18 13.94
N ALA A 132 3.66 10.25 15.21
CA ALA A 132 4.55 9.97 16.33
C ALA A 132 5.04 8.51 16.30
N PHE A 133 4.18 7.54 16.02
CA PHE A 133 4.56 6.12 15.89
C PHE A 133 5.51 5.88 14.72
N LEU A 134 5.25 6.51 13.56
CA LEU A 134 6.15 6.46 12.41
C LEU A 134 7.54 7.02 12.77
N ASN A 135 7.61 8.17 13.45
CA ASN A 135 8.89 8.75 13.85
C ASN A 135 9.60 7.93 14.94
N ALA A 136 8.86 7.33 15.88
CA ALA A 136 9.42 6.43 16.88
C ALA A 136 10.15 5.24 16.22
N VAL A 137 9.56 4.65 15.18
CA VAL A 137 10.23 3.62 14.36
C VAL A 137 11.46 4.19 13.66
N LEU A 138 11.36 5.34 12.99
CA LEU A 138 12.47 5.93 12.24
C LEU A 138 13.69 6.27 13.12
N GLN A 139 13.47 6.59 14.39
CA GLN A 139 14.53 6.95 15.35
C GLN A 139 15.09 5.73 16.10
N SER A 140 14.37 4.61 16.11
CA SER A 140 14.76 3.41 16.84
C SER A 140 15.73 2.55 16.03
N ARG A 141 16.83 2.12 16.67
CA ARG A 141 17.75 1.12 16.09
C ARG A 141 17.34 -0.32 16.35
N PHE A 142 16.65 -0.59 17.45
CA PHE A 142 16.18 -1.92 17.84
C PHE A 142 14.76 -1.81 18.38
N PHE A 143 14.07 -2.95 18.51
CA PHE A 143 12.65 -2.99 18.88
C PHE A 143 12.44 -3.83 20.15
N PRO A 144 11.40 -3.56 20.95
CA PRO A 144 10.26 -2.66 20.70
C PRO A 144 10.64 -1.16 20.71
N VAL A 145 9.91 -0.35 19.95
CA VAL A 145 10.09 1.10 19.92
C VAL A 145 9.61 1.75 21.22
N GLU A 146 10.26 2.84 21.62
CA GLU A 146 9.83 3.65 22.77
C GLU A 146 8.51 4.36 22.48
N ASP A 147 7.64 4.42 23.48
CA ASP A 147 6.35 5.09 23.39
C ASP A 147 6.54 6.61 23.39
N PRO A 148 6.09 7.33 22.32
CA PRO A 148 6.24 8.78 22.24
C PRO A 148 5.43 9.54 23.30
N TRP A 149 4.48 8.89 23.97
CA TRP A 149 3.63 9.49 25.00
C TRP A 149 4.04 9.09 26.42
N LEU A 150 4.88 8.06 26.58
CA LEU A 150 5.28 7.54 27.88
C LEU A 150 6.78 7.16 27.87
N ALA A 151 7.60 8.14 28.24
CA ALA A 151 9.06 8.00 28.26
C ALA A 151 9.53 6.75 29.04
N GLY A 152 10.47 6.03 28.45
CA GLY A 152 11.05 4.80 29.01
C GLY A 152 10.17 3.54 28.92
N GLN A 153 8.96 3.64 28.35
CA GLN A 153 8.08 2.50 28.10
C GLN A 153 8.03 2.16 26.60
N SER A 154 7.59 0.95 26.28
CA SER A 154 7.35 0.54 24.89
C SER A 154 5.91 0.82 24.47
N ILE A 155 5.69 1.03 23.17
CA ILE A 155 4.33 1.20 22.62
C ILE A 155 3.47 -0.03 22.94
N SER A 156 2.34 0.19 23.60
CA SER A 156 1.36 -0.87 23.95
C SER A 156 0.30 -1.11 22.84
N TYR A 157 0.45 -0.49 21.69
CA TYR A 157 -0.44 -0.59 20.52
C TYR A 157 0.19 -1.35 19.34
N TYR A 158 -0.66 -1.82 18.44
CA TYR A 158 -0.20 -2.32 17.15
C TYR A 158 0.39 -1.19 16.31
N TYR A 159 1.69 -1.26 16.01
CA TYR A 159 2.41 -0.24 15.23
C TYR A 159 3.00 -0.77 13.91
N PHE A 160 2.76 -2.04 13.56
CA PHE A 160 3.42 -2.65 12.39
C PHE A 160 2.97 -2.05 11.04
N GLY A 161 1.75 -1.48 10.99
CA GLY A 161 1.32 -0.67 9.85
C GLY A 161 2.20 0.57 9.66
N HIS A 162 2.40 1.35 10.73
CA HIS A 162 3.30 2.52 10.75
C HIS A 162 4.75 2.11 10.48
N PHE A 163 5.17 0.97 11.01
CA PHE A 163 6.49 0.38 10.75
C PHE A 163 6.74 0.13 9.27
N THR A 164 5.74 -0.44 8.59
CA THR A 164 5.84 -0.76 7.16
C THR A 164 6.00 0.51 6.32
N MET A 165 5.35 1.60 6.73
CA MET A 165 5.49 2.91 6.10
C MET A 165 6.80 3.61 6.46
N ALA A 166 7.28 3.42 7.70
CA ALA A 166 8.60 3.87 8.14
C ALA A 166 9.73 3.15 7.37
N PHE A 167 9.57 1.86 7.05
CA PHE A 167 10.50 1.10 6.20
C PHE A 167 10.65 1.75 4.81
N LEU A 168 9.53 2.07 4.15
CA LEU A 168 9.57 2.76 2.86
C LEU A 168 10.14 4.19 2.97
N THR A 169 9.84 4.89 4.06
CA THR A 169 10.42 6.21 4.36
C THR A 169 11.93 6.14 4.56
N HIS A 170 12.44 5.10 5.23
CA HIS A 170 13.89 4.87 5.38
C HIS A 170 14.59 4.61 4.05
N ILE A 171 13.97 3.80 3.16
CA ILE A 171 14.50 3.49 1.82
C ILE A 171 14.61 4.76 0.98
N THR A 172 13.53 5.54 0.94
CA THR A 172 13.42 6.72 0.09
C THR A 172 14.25 7.90 0.62
N GLY A 173 14.48 7.96 1.94
CA GLY A 173 15.17 9.07 2.59
C GLY A 173 14.39 10.38 2.57
N ILE A 174 13.10 10.32 2.24
CA ILE A 174 12.18 11.47 2.24
C ILE A 174 11.92 11.91 3.68
N ALA A 175 11.68 13.21 3.88
CA ALA A 175 11.31 13.77 5.18
C ALA A 175 10.06 13.07 5.74
N SER A 176 10.04 12.77 7.04
CA SER A 176 9.02 11.89 7.63
C SER A 176 7.60 12.44 7.47
N ASN A 177 7.40 13.76 7.55
CA ASN A 177 6.09 14.40 7.35
C ASN A 177 5.56 14.20 5.92
N ILE A 178 6.44 14.22 4.91
CA ILE A 178 6.07 13.95 3.53
C ILE A 178 5.83 12.45 3.34
N GLY A 179 6.72 11.61 3.88
CA GLY A 179 6.56 10.14 3.86
C GLY A 179 5.25 9.68 4.50
N TYR A 180 4.83 10.30 5.60
CA TYR A 180 3.54 10.04 6.24
C TYR A 180 2.36 10.34 5.29
N ASN A 181 2.30 11.54 4.71
CA ASN A 181 1.23 11.93 3.79
C ASN A 181 1.19 11.04 2.53
N LEU A 182 2.36 10.66 1.99
CA LEU A 182 2.45 9.73 0.87
C LEU A 182 2.04 8.29 1.26
N SER A 183 2.25 7.89 2.51
CA SER A 183 1.77 6.61 3.04
C SER A 183 0.24 6.56 3.09
N VAL A 184 -0.40 7.64 3.56
CA VAL A 184 -1.86 7.79 3.53
C VAL A 184 -2.41 7.67 2.10
N SER A 185 -1.63 8.11 1.10
CA SER A 185 -2.00 7.99 -0.31
C SER A 185 -1.73 6.60 -0.90
N LEU A 186 -0.71 5.90 -0.40
CA LEU A 186 -0.29 4.60 -0.92
C LEU A 186 -1.23 3.46 -0.51
N VAL A 187 -1.73 3.48 0.73
CA VAL A 187 -2.63 2.45 1.26
C VAL A 187 -3.88 2.23 0.39
N PRO A 188 -4.68 3.27 0.05
CA PRO A 188 -5.86 3.09 -0.80
C PRO A 188 -5.48 2.69 -2.23
N ALA A 189 -4.35 3.14 -2.76
CA ALA A 189 -3.86 2.71 -4.07
C ALA A 189 -3.57 1.21 -4.13
N MET A 190 -2.88 0.69 -3.11
CA MET A 190 -2.62 -0.75 -2.99
C MET A 190 -3.90 -1.55 -2.72
N ALA A 191 -4.82 -1.02 -1.91
CA ALA A 191 -6.11 -1.65 -1.68
C ALA A 191 -6.96 -1.73 -2.97
N ALA A 192 -6.94 -0.67 -3.80
CA ALA A 192 -7.60 -0.64 -5.09
C ALA A 192 -7.01 -1.72 -6.03
N MET A 193 -5.68 -1.73 -6.20
CA MET A 193 -5.02 -2.73 -7.05
C MET A 193 -5.29 -4.17 -6.56
N GLY A 194 -5.24 -4.39 -5.25
CA GLY A 194 -5.51 -5.70 -4.64
C GLY A 194 -6.96 -6.15 -4.80
N ALA A 195 -7.93 -5.25 -4.61
CA ALA A 195 -9.36 -5.55 -4.80
C ALA A 195 -9.68 -5.88 -6.26
N PHE A 196 -9.11 -5.11 -7.20
CA PHE A 196 -9.19 -5.41 -8.63
C PHE A 196 -8.65 -6.81 -8.93
N GLY A 197 -7.44 -7.11 -8.44
CA GLY A 197 -6.80 -8.40 -8.63
C GLY A 197 -7.58 -9.57 -8.07
N LEU A 198 -8.09 -9.43 -6.84
CA LEU A 198 -8.90 -10.44 -6.17
C LEU A 198 -10.14 -10.80 -7.00
N VAL A 199 -10.94 -9.81 -7.38
CA VAL A 199 -12.18 -10.04 -8.13
C VAL A 199 -11.89 -10.54 -9.54
N ASN A 200 -10.88 -9.98 -10.23
CA ASN A 200 -10.47 -10.45 -11.54
C ASN A 200 -10.06 -11.93 -11.52
N ASN A 201 -9.23 -12.31 -10.55
CA ASN A 201 -8.76 -13.67 -10.38
C ASN A 201 -9.91 -14.64 -10.08
N LEU A 202 -10.80 -14.30 -9.15
CA LEU A 202 -11.94 -15.14 -8.78
C LEU A 202 -12.85 -15.41 -9.98
N ILE A 203 -13.22 -14.37 -10.73
CA ILE A 203 -14.11 -14.53 -11.90
C ILE A 203 -13.47 -15.42 -12.96
N ARG A 204 -12.18 -15.22 -13.25
CA ARG A 204 -11.44 -16.04 -14.23
C ARG A 204 -11.30 -17.49 -13.76
N LEU A 205 -11.11 -17.73 -12.46
CA LEU A 205 -11.05 -19.07 -11.88
C LEU A 205 -12.40 -19.77 -11.90
N SER A 206 -13.50 -19.04 -11.78
CA SER A 206 -14.87 -19.55 -11.90
C SER A 206 -15.33 -19.78 -13.35
N GLY A 207 -14.45 -19.67 -14.34
CA GLY A 207 -14.78 -19.85 -15.76
C GLY A 207 -15.45 -18.63 -16.41
N GLY A 208 -15.48 -17.48 -15.73
CA GLY A 208 -16.02 -16.24 -16.25
C GLY A 208 -15.19 -15.68 -17.41
N SER A 209 -15.86 -14.94 -18.30
CA SER A 209 -15.18 -14.30 -19.43
C SER A 209 -14.19 -13.22 -18.96
N ARG A 210 -13.15 -12.99 -19.77
CA ARG A 210 -12.22 -11.87 -19.57
C ARG A 210 -12.95 -10.52 -19.46
N LYS A 211 -13.99 -10.28 -20.26
CA LYS A 211 -14.77 -9.03 -20.18
C LYS A 211 -15.48 -8.86 -18.83
N ALA A 212 -16.09 -9.93 -18.32
CA ALA A 212 -16.74 -9.92 -17.01
C ALA A 212 -15.72 -9.66 -15.89
N ALA A 213 -14.56 -10.33 -15.96
CA ALA A 213 -13.48 -10.13 -14.99
C ALA A 213 -12.94 -8.70 -14.98
N LEU A 214 -12.90 -8.02 -16.12
CA LEU A 214 -12.55 -6.60 -16.20
C LEU A 214 -13.65 -5.73 -15.59
N GLY A 215 -14.90 -5.92 -16.03
CA GLY A 215 -16.03 -5.09 -15.60
C GLY A 215 -16.22 -5.11 -14.08
N PHE A 216 -16.39 -6.30 -13.50
CA PHE A 216 -16.54 -6.45 -12.05
C PHE A 216 -15.25 -6.15 -11.30
N GLY A 217 -14.09 -6.46 -11.88
CA GLY A 217 -12.78 -6.10 -11.31
C GLY A 217 -12.65 -4.59 -11.13
N LEU A 218 -13.04 -3.78 -12.12
CA LEU A 218 -13.01 -2.31 -12.03
C LEU A 218 -14.02 -1.75 -11.04
N MET A 219 -15.15 -2.43 -10.82
CA MET A 219 -16.14 -2.04 -9.82
C MET A 219 -15.63 -2.29 -8.39
N ALA A 220 -14.78 -3.29 -8.16
CA ALA A 220 -14.36 -3.70 -6.83
C ALA A 220 -13.64 -2.59 -6.03
N PRO A 221 -12.64 -1.85 -6.59
CA PRO A 221 -12.05 -0.71 -5.92
C PRO A 221 -13.05 0.39 -5.56
N ALA A 222 -13.98 0.69 -6.48
CA ALA A 222 -14.99 1.72 -6.24
C ALA A 222 -15.94 1.32 -5.10
N LEU A 223 -16.38 0.07 -5.07
CA LEU A 223 -17.23 -0.44 -3.99
C LEU A 223 -16.49 -0.47 -2.65
N LEU A 224 -15.22 -0.90 -2.64
CA LEU A 224 -14.43 -1.01 -1.42
C LEU A 224 -14.07 0.36 -0.83
N LEU A 225 -13.61 1.30 -1.68
CA LEU A 225 -12.97 2.54 -1.23
C LEU A 225 -13.87 3.77 -1.32
N LEU A 226 -14.89 3.77 -2.19
CA LEU A 226 -15.79 4.91 -2.37
C LEU A 226 -17.18 4.63 -1.79
N ALA A 227 -17.76 3.46 -2.08
CA ALA A 227 -19.08 3.11 -1.56
C ALA A 227 -19.06 2.61 -0.11
N GLY A 228 -17.89 2.19 0.39
CA GLY A 228 -17.71 1.72 1.77
C GLY A 228 -17.92 2.80 2.83
N ASN A 229 -17.84 4.08 2.45
CA ASN A 229 -18.20 5.21 3.30
C ASN A 229 -18.86 6.30 2.44
N LEU A 230 -20.18 6.44 2.58
CA LEU A 230 -20.96 7.45 1.85
C LEU A 230 -21.04 8.80 2.56
N GLU A 231 -20.46 8.95 3.75
CA GLU A 231 -20.55 10.18 4.56
C GLU A 231 -20.10 11.40 3.75
N GLY A 232 -18.90 11.35 3.14
CA GLY A 232 -18.40 12.49 2.36
C GLY A 232 -19.25 12.83 1.14
N ALA A 233 -19.88 11.84 0.49
CA ALA A 233 -20.80 12.09 -0.62
C ALA A 233 -22.12 12.72 -0.12
N LEU A 234 -22.60 12.28 1.05
CA LEU A 234 -23.77 12.84 1.70
C LEU A 234 -23.51 14.27 2.20
N GLU A 235 -22.37 14.54 2.84
CA GLU A 235 -21.94 15.89 3.24
C GLU A 235 -21.84 16.82 2.02
N PHE A 236 -21.25 16.36 0.92
CA PHE A 236 -21.15 17.15 -0.30
C PHE A 236 -22.53 17.46 -0.91
N THR A 237 -23.43 16.48 -0.95
CA THR A 237 -24.79 16.71 -1.46
C THR A 237 -25.61 17.62 -0.55
N HIS A 238 -25.42 17.54 0.77
CA HIS A 238 -25.99 18.49 1.73
C HIS A 238 -25.44 19.91 1.51
N ALA A 239 -24.13 20.06 1.31
CA ALA A 239 -23.48 21.34 1.05
C ALA A 239 -23.94 21.99 -0.27
N LEU A 240 -24.36 21.20 -1.27
CA LEU A 240 -25.00 21.68 -2.50
C LEU A 240 -26.45 22.15 -2.31
N GLY A 241 -27.01 22.02 -1.11
CA GLY A 241 -28.39 22.39 -0.78
C GLY A 241 -29.42 21.41 -1.32
N TRP A 242 -29.03 20.17 -1.63
CA TRP A 242 -29.95 19.13 -2.07
C TRP A 242 -30.55 18.43 -0.85
N GLY A 243 -31.78 17.91 -0.95
CA GLY A 243 -32.47 17.27 0.18
C GLY A 243 -33.09 18.27 1.17
N GLY A 244 -34.10 17.83 1.91
CA GLY A 244 -34.75 18.66 2.95
C GLY A 244 -34.10 18.50 4.32
N ASP A 245 -34.19 19.50 5.19
CA ASP A 245 -33.60 19.50 6.54
C ASP A 245 -33.98 18.26 7.37
N GLY A 246 -35.21 17.75 7.19
CA GLY A 246 -35.68 16.54 7.85
C GLY A 246 -34.93 15.27 7.41
N PHE A 247 -34.51 15.19 6.14
CA PHE A 247 -33.69 14.08 5.65
C PHE A 247 -32.29 14.13 6.24
N TRP A 248 -31.64 15.31 6.25
CA TRP A 248 -30.29 15.46 6.78
C TRP A 248 -30.20 15.23 8.29
N THR A 249 -31.22 15.71 9.01
CA THR A 249 -31.36 15.43 10.45
C THR A 249 -31.52 13.93 10.72
N TRP A 250 -32.33 13.23 9.92
CA TRP A 250 -32.49 11.77 10.02
C TRP A 250 -31.21 11.02 9.66
N ALA A 251 -30.52 11.44 8.60
CA ALA A 251 -29.28 10.84 8.13
C ALA A 251 -28.08 11.09 9.07
N GLY A 252 -28.17 12.09 9.94
CA GLY A 252 -27.11 12.42 10.91
C GLY A 252 -25.93 13.19 10.34
N VAL A 253 -26.07 13.72 9.12
CA VAL A 253 -25.02 14.43 8.37
C VAL A 253 -25.07 15.91 8.75
N LYS A 254 -24.00 16.41 9.39
CA LYS A 254 -24.03 17.70 10.10
C LYS A 254 -23.87 18.96 9.23
N GLY A 255 -23.48 18.79 7.97
CA GLY A 255 -23.23 19.92 7.05
C GLY A 255 -21.88 20.57 7.25
#